data_AF-A0A6A6T3X1-F1
#
_entry.id   AF-A0A6A6T3X1-F1
#
_cell.length_a   1.000
_cell.length_b   1.000
_cell.length_c   1.000
_cell.angle_alpha   90.00
_cell.angle_beta   90.00
_cell.angle_gamma   90.00
#
_symmetry.space_group_name_H-M   'P 1'
#
loop_
_entity.id
_entity.type
_entity.pdbx_description
1 polymer ?
#
loop_
_entity_poly.entity_id
_entity_poly.type
_entity_poly.pdbx_seq_one_letter_code
_entity_poly.pdbx_strand_id
1 'polypeptide(L)' 'MGPPRPELKGPHPIHIHPVRPLYRFFATGLGASMWFFLMYRAKKDGPVLMGWRHPWDH' A
#
# COMPACT_ATOMS: atom_id res chain seq x y z
N MET A 1 -34.21 23.50 -29.18
CA MET A 1 -32.81 23.04 -29.23
C MET A 1 -32.39 22.73 -27.80
N GLY A 2 -32.24 21.45 -27.44
CA GLY A 2 -31.77 21.07 -26.10
C GLY A 2 -30.26 21.29 -25.96
N PRO A 3 -29.72 21.36 -24.73
CA PRO A 3 -28.29 21.53 -24.51
C PRO A 3 -27.49 20.35 -25.09
N PRO A 4 -26.27 20.58 -25.59
CA PRO A 4 -25.44 19.52 -26.16
C PRO A 4 -25.11 18.48 -25.08
N ARG A 5 -25.34 17.19 -25.38
CA ARG A 5 -25.02 16.08 -24.48
C ARG A 5 -23.48 15.94 -24.36
N PRO A 6 -22.94 15.70 -23.15
CA PRO A 6 -21.50 15.47 -22.99
C PRO A 6 -21.04 14.27 -23.81
N GLU A 7 -19.97 14.45 -24.58
CA GLU A 7 -19.36 13.40 -25.40
C GLU A 7 -18.64 12.39 -24.50
N LEU A 8 -19.24 11.21 -24.33
CA LEU A 8 -18.65 10.10 -23.58
C LEU A 8 -17.50 9.48 -24.38
N LYS A 9 -16.27 9.87 -24.05
CA LYS A 9 -15.05 9.23 -24.58
C LYS A 9 -14.86 7.85 -23.94
N GLY A 10 -15.32 6.82 -24.64
CA GLY A 10 -15.04 5.41 -24.36
C GLY A 10 -16.16 4.63 -23.64
N PRO A 11 -16.17 3.28 -23.72
CA PRO A 11 -17.24 2.41 -23.23
C PRO A 11 -17.39 2.35 -21.69
N HIS A 12 -16.57 3.08 -20.94
CA HIS A 12 -16.65 3.14 -19.48
C HIS A 12 -16.65 4.60 -19.00
N PRO A 13 -17.55 4.98 -18.08
CA PRO A 13 -17.67 6.35 -17.57
C PRO A 13 -16.51 6.77 -16.64
N ILE A 14 -15.44 5.99 -16.55
CA ILE A 14 -14.34 6.17 -15.59
C ILE A 14 -13.13 6.73 -16.33
N HIS A 15 -12.87 8.02 -16.14
CA HIS A 15 -11.66 8.68 -16.59
C HIS A 15 -10.57 8.56 -15.51
N ILE A 16 -9.51 7.81 -15.78
CA ILE A 16 -8.37 7.66 -14.85
C ILE A 16 -7.38 8.80 -15.09
N HIS A 17 -7.26 9.70 -14.13
CA HIS A 17 -6.25 10.74 -14.19
C HIS A 17 -4.83 10.14 -14.08
N PRO A 18 -3.91 10.48 -14.99
CA PRO A 18 -2.53 9.98 -14.93
C PRO A 18 -1.86 10.52 -13.67
N VAL A 19 -1.55 9.61 -12.74
CA VAL A 19 -0.85 9.95 -11.49
C VAL A 19 0.61 10.30 -11.82
N ARG A 20 1.10 11.44 -11.32
CA ARG A 20 2.49 11.87 -11.52
C ARG A 20 3.45 10.81 -10.99
N PRO A 21 4.56 10.47 -11.70
CA PRO A 21 5.48 9.41 -11.29
C PRO A 21 5.99 9.55 -9.85
N LEU A 22 6.20 10.79 -9.39
CA LEU A 22 6.66 11.09 -8.03
C LEU A 22 5.74 10.50 -6.94
N TYR A 23 4.42 10.63 -7.09
CA TYR A 23 3.46 10.09 -6.12
C TYR A 23 3.47 8.57 -6.11
N ARG A 24 3.73 7.93 -7.26
CA ARG A 24 3.84 6.47 -7.35
C ARG A 24 5.06 5.96 -6.58
N PHE A 25 6.21 6.63 -6.71
CA PHE A 25 7.43 6.26 -5.98
C PHE A 25 7.29 6.43 -4.47
N PHE A 26 6.75 7.56 -4.01
CA PHE A 26 6.54 7.75 -2.57
C PHE A 26 5.48 6.79 -2.01
N ALA A 27 4.39 6.52 -2.75
CA ALA A 27 3.39 5.55 -2.32
C ALA A 27 4.00 4.15 -2.14
N THR A 28 4.80 3.69 -3.11
CA THR A 28 5.50 2.40 -3.00
C THR A 28 6.57 2.42 -1.92
N GLY A 29 7.35 3.49 -1.79
CA GLY A 29 8.41 3.62 -0.78
C GLY A 29 7.85 3.59 0.65
N LEU A 30 6.76 4.31 0.90
CA LEU A 30 6.09 4.32 2.21
C LEU A 30 5.44 2.98 2.52
N GLY A 31 4.75 2.36 1.55
CA GLY A 31 4.17 1.02 1.71
C GLY A 31 5.23 -0.06 1.93
N ALA A 32 6.32 -0.02 1.17
CA ALA A 32 7.46 -0.92 1.34
C ALA A 32 8.13 -0.72 2.71
N SER A 33 8.28 0.52 3.17
CA SER A 33 8.83 0.83 4.51
C SER A 33 7.94 0.28 5.63
N MET A 34 6.62 0.40 5.49
CA MET A 34 5.66 -0.19 6.43
C MET A 34 5.82 -1.71 6.52
N TRP A 35 5.82 -2.40 5.38
CA TRP A 35 6.00 -3.86 5.36
C TRP A 35 7.39 -4.29 5.84
N PHE A 36 8.43 -3.54 5.46
CA PHE A 36 9.78 -3.76 5.96
C PHE A 36 9.83 -3.64 7.48
N PHE A 37 9.16 -2.65 8.06
CA PHE A 37 9.08 -2.48 9.51
C PHE A 37 8.39 -3.67 10.19
N LEU A 38 7.27 -4.14 9.64
CA LEU A 38 6.58 -5.32 10.16
C LEU A 38 7.44 -6.58 10.10
N MET A 39 8.14 -6.83 8.99
CA MET A 39 9.03 -7.98 8.84
C MET A 39 10.27 -7.87 9.72
N TYR A 40 10.84 -6.67 9.86
CA TYR A 40 11.93 -6.40 10.79
C TYR A 40 11.52 -6.68 12.24
N ARG A 41 10.34 -6.21 12.63
CA ARG A 41 9.77 -6.46 13.96
C ARG A 41 9.47 -7.95 14.15
N ALA A 42 8.89 -8.62 13.15
CA ALA A 42 8.65 -10.06 13.20
C ALA A 42 9.95 -10.87 13.31
N LYS A 43 11.08 -10.41 12.76
CA LYS A 43 12.38 -11.07 12.95
C LYS A 43 12.94 -10.87 14.37
N LYS A 44 12.74 -9.70 14.96
CA LYS A 44 13.27 -9.34 16.30
C LYS A 44 12.39 -9.88 17.43
N ASP A 45 11.08 -9.76 17.30
CA ASP A 45 10.08 -10.22 18.28
C ASP A 45 9.57 -11.63 17.95
N GLY A 46 9.94 -12.20 16.80
CA GLY A 46 9.55 -13.55 16.36
C GLY A 46 9.85 -14.68 17.35
N PRO A 47 11.01 -14.70 18.03
CA PRO A 47 11.29 -15.73 19.05
C PRO A 47 10.35 -15.67 20.26
N VAL A 48 9.86 -14.47 20.60
CA VAL A 48 8.95 -14.23 21.74
C VAL A 48 7.50 -14.49 21.34
N LEU A 49 7.11 -14.09 20.11
CA LEU A 49 5.75 -14.28 19.60
C LEU A 49 5.47 -15.72 19.11
N MET A 50 6.46 -16.46 18.61
CA MET A 50 6.33 -17.89 18.30
C MET A 50 6.52 -18.81 19.52
N GLY A 51 6.74 -18.26 20.73
CA GLY A 51 6.82 -19.04 21.96
C GLY A 51 8.09 -19.90 22.09
N TRP A 52 9.15 -19.60 21.33
CA TRP A 52 10.40 -20.37 21.33
C TRP A 52 11.41 -19.92 22.39
N ARG A 53 11.11 -18.86 23.14
CA ARG A 53 11.88 -18.45 24.30
C ARG A 53 10.95 -17.87 25.36
N HIS A 54 10.93 -18.51 26.52
CA HIS A 54 10.16 -18.07 27.66
C HIS A 54 10.98 -17.05 28.46
N PRO A 55 10.39 -15.96 28.98
CA PRO A 55 11.13 -14.95 29.72
C PRO A 55 11.74 -15.44 31.05
N TRP A 56 11.59 -16.73 31.40
CA TRP A 56 12.11 -17.34 32.63
C TRP A 56 12.95 -18.61 32.43
N ASP A 57 13.45 -18.86 31.21
CA ASP A 57 14.55 -19.81 31.02
C ASP A 57 15.89 -19.11 31.35
N HIS A 58 16.31 -19.24 32.61
CA HIS A 58 17.63 -18.88 33.12
C HIS A 58 18.50 -20.13 33.31
#